data_AF-A0A955C367-F1
#
_entry.id   AF-A0A955C367-F1
#
_cell.length_a   1.000
_cell.length_b   1.000
_cell.length_c   1.000
_cell.angle_alpha   90.00
_cell.angle_beta   90.00
_cell.angle_gamma   90.00
#
_symmetry.space_group_name_H-M   'P 1'
#
loop_
_entity.id
_entity.type
_entity.pdbx_description
1 polymer ?
#
loop_
_entity_poly.entity_id
_entity_poly.type
_entity_poly.pdbx_seq_one_letter_code
_entity_poly.pdbx_strand_id
1 'polypeptide(L)'
;MPSHTFRIVGLFAEDRVVDLKAVFEQAETLRDIRLVSIDFERAEAVFVFDATVAFPQATEQQVVEQFDQRLRQATRGTFGIRPQCTIARDKLEHVEIGVVGLDCRGCSYAAYLAICDLVGVEQATASFKQGLVTAWIDPMRIDREKLEEALQEKNVELATP
;
A
#
# COMPACT_ATOMS: atom_id res chain seq x y z
N MET A 1 14.75 15.88 14.13
CA MET A 1 14.56 14.47 13.75
C MET A 1 14.28 14.42 12.25
N PRO A 2 15.00 13.60 11.49
CA PRO A 2 14.82 13.51 10.04
C PRO A 2 13.43 12.99 9.68
N SER A 3 12.89 13.49 8.57
CA SER A 3 11.66 12.97 7.97
C SER A 3 12.00 11.91 6.93
N HIS A 4 11.28 10.79 6.97
CA HIS A 4 11.42 9.66 6.06
C HIS A 4 10.09 9.40 5.36
N THR A 5 10.12 9.29 4.04
CA THR A 5 8.92 8.99 3.25
C THR A 5 8.97 7.53 2.81
N PHE A 6 7.85 6.82 3.01
CA PHE A 6 7.70 5.46 2.53
C PHE A 6 6.35 5.27 1.85
N ARG A 7 6.30 4.28 0.96
CA ARG A 7 5.03 3.79 0.45
C ARG A 7 4.38 2.84 1.44
N ILE A 8 3.06 2.90 1.51
CA ILE A 8 2.24 2.12 2.43
C ILE A 8 1.42 1.10 1.65
N VAL A 9 1.62 -0.15 2.01
CA VAL A 9 0.76 -1.27 1.58
C VAL A 9 -0.43 -1.34 2.54
N GLY A 10 -1.64 -1.55 2.03
CA GLY A 10 -2.88 -1.63 2.81
C GLY A 10 -3.74 -0.37 2.81
N LEU A 11 -3.32 0.71 2.12
CA LEU A 11 -4.11 1.93 1.85
C LEU A 11 -4.97 1.76 0.59
N PHE A 12 -5.81 0.72 0.54
CA PHE A 12 -6.64 0.43 -0.62
C PHE A 12 -7.94 1.25 -0.69
N ALA A 13 -8.32 1.90 0.41
CA ALA A 13 -9.52 2.73 0.53
C ALA A 13 -9.25 3.91 1.47
N GLU A 14 -9.90 5.06 1.25
CA GLU A 14 -9.66 6.29 2.03
C GLU A 14 -9.88 6.11 3.54
N ASP A 15 -10.84 5.27 3.93
CA ASP A 15 -11.11 4.97 5.33
C ASP A 15 -9.94 4.28 6.06
N ARG A 16 -9.03 3.63 5.31
CA ARG A 16 -7.79 3.04 5.83
C ARG A 16 -6.82 4.08 6.36
N VAL A 17 -6.93 5.35 5.93
CA VAL A 17 -6.12 6.44 6.48
C VAL A 17 -6.40 6.62 7.97
N VAL A 18 -7.66 6.48 8.40
CA VAL A 18 -8.05 6.57 9.81
C VAL A 18 -7.51 5.37 10.59
N ASP A 19 -7.63 4.17 10.03
CA ASP A 19 -7.10 2.95 10.65
C ASP A 19 -5.58 3.03 10.84
N LEU A 20 -4.84 3.54 9.83
CA LEU A 20 -3.39 3.69 9.92
C LEU A 20 -3.00 4.68 11.01
N LYS A 21 -3.69 5.82 11.12
CA LYS A 21 -3.45 6.79 12.20
C LYS A 21 -3.67 6.17 13.57
N ALA A 22 -4.78 5.45 13.76
CA ALA A 22 -5.09 4.77 15.01
C ALA A 22 -4.01 3.76 15.42
N VAL A 23 -3.41 3.05 14.46
CA VAL A 23 -2.28 2.14 14.73
C VAL A 23 -1.10 2.88 15.35
N PHE A 24 -0.68 4.02 14.77
CA PHE A 24 0.45 4.80 15.30
C PHE A 24 0.14 5.52 16.63
N GLU A 25 -1.13 5.73 16.96
CA GLU A 25 -1.54 6.26 18.26
C GLU A 25 -1.56 5.18 19.36
N GLN A 26 -1.88 3.93 19.01
CA GLN A 26 -2.17 2.86 19.97
C GLN A 26 -1.04 1.84 20.12
N ALA A 27 -0.27 1.57 19.06
CA ALA A 27 0.73 0.52 19.07
C ALA A 27 1.98 0.93 19.86
N GLU A 28 2.23 0.25 20.98
CA GLU A 28 3.41 0.50 21.81
C GLU A 28 4.72 0.26 21.04
N THR A 29 4.69 -0.70 20.12
CA THR A 29 5.81 -1.09 19.26
C THR A 29 6.14 -0.06 18.18
N LEU A 30 5.46 1.08 18.12
CA LEU A 30 5.71 2.16 17.14
C LEU A 30 5.88 3.54 17.79
N ARG A 31 5.97 3.65 19.12
CA ARG A 31 6.00 4.94 19.86
C ARG A 31 7.22 5.83 19.55
N ASP A 32 8.32 5.23 19.12
CA ASP A 32 9.55 5.86 18.63
C ASP A 32 9.42 6.39 17.18
N ILE A 33 8.31 6.10 16.51
CA ILE A 33 8.04 6.50 15.13
C ILE A 33 6.79 7.36 15.07
N ARG A 34 6.96 8.63 14.71
CA ARG A 34 5.84 9.56 14.56
C ARG A 34 5.37 9.63 13.12
N LEU A 35 4.11 9.26 12.87
CA LEU A 35 3.44 9.54 11.61
C LEU A 35 3.10 11.04 11.52
N VAL A 36 3.51 11.71 10.44
CA VAL A 36 3.31 13.16 10.22
C VAL A 36 2.18 13.42 9.24
N SER A 37 2.20 12.74 8.09
CA SER A 37 1.20 12.91 7.04
C SER A 37 1.04 11.63 6.22
N ILE A 38 -0.15 11.48 5.62
CA ILE A 38 -0.47 10.40 4.68
C ILE A 38 -0.99 11.07 3.41
N ASP A 39 -0.42 10.68 2.27
CA ASP A 39 -0.92 10.95 0.91
C ASP A 39 -1.56 9.68 0.38
N PHE A 40 -2.89 9.65 0.34
CA PHE A 40 -3.66 8.48 -0.13
C PHE A 40 -3.49 8.24 -1.63
N GLU A 41 -3.47 9.29 -2.44
CA GLU A 41 -3.35 9.22 -3.90
C GLU A 41 -2.03 8.54 -4.32
N ARG A 42 -0.96 8.81 -3.59
CA ARG A 42 0.35 8.19 -3.81
C ARG A 42 0.56 6.92 -3.00
N ALA A 43 -0.33 6.62 -2.06
CA ALA A 43 -0.12 5.65 -0.98
C ALA A 43 1.24 5.88 -0.28
N GLU A 44 1.60 7.12 0.00
CA GLU A 44 2.84 7.50 0.67
C GLU A 44 2.54 8.08 2.06
N ALA A 45 3.45 7.88 3.01
CA ALA A 45 3.37 8.51 4.31
C ALA A 45 4.74 9.03 4.76
N VAL A 46 4.70 10.16 5.46
CA VAL A 46 5.89 10.81 6.02
C VAL A 46 5.95 10.49 7.51
N PHE A 47 7.10 9.99 7.93
CA PHE A 47 7.40 9.62 9.30
C PHE A 47 8.58 10.43 9.83
N VAL A 48 8.60 10.67 11.12
CA VAL A 48 9.72 11.29 11.83
C VAL A 48 10.15 10.35 12.94
N PHE A 49 11.41 9.94 12.88
CA PHE A 49 12.06 9.11 13.89
C PHE A 49 13.57 9.32 13.86
N ASP A 50 14.25 8.87 14.90
CA ASP A 50 15.70 8.76 14.91
C ASP A 50 16.10 7.33 14.53
N ALA A 51 16.69 7.15 13.35
CA ALA A 51 17.07 5.82 12.86
C ALA A 51 18.07 5.11 13.80
N THR A 52 18.94 5.85 14.50
CA THR A 52 19.91 5.26 15.42
C THR A 52 19.27 4.70 16.70
N VAL A 53 18.09 5.21 17.05
CA VAL A 53 17.31 4.79 18.22
C VAL A 53 16.27 3.74 17.83
N ALA A 54 15.49 4.02 16.77
CA ALA A 54 14.39 3.17 16.34
C ALA A 54 14.86 1.89 15.62
N PHE A 55 16.02 1.95 14.96
CA PHE A 55 16.59 0.87 14.16
C PHE A 55 18.12 0.82 14.35
N PRO A 56 18.59 0.48 15.57
CA PRO A 56 20.01 0.55 15.90
C PRO A 56 20.84 -0.35 14.98
N GLN A 57 21.93 0.21 14.44
CA GLN A 57 22.87 -0.47 13.52
C GLN A 57 22.28 -0.94 12.18
N ALA A 58 21.07 -0.49 11.82
CA ALA A 58 20.45 -0.83 10.56
C ALA A 58 20.98 0.04 9.40
N THR A 59 21.24 -0.58 8.26
CA THR A 59 21.38 0.12 6.97
C THR A 59 20.04 0.64 6.49
N GLU A 60 20.02 1.54 5.50
CA GLU A 60 18.76 2.06 4.92
C GLU A 60 17.80 0.96 4.45
N GLN A 61 18.33 -0.10 3.83
CA GLN A 61 17.52 -1.25 3.41
C GLN A 61 16.96 -2.02 4.62
N GLN A 62 17.78 -2.23 5.65
CA GLN A 62 17.34 -2.90 6.87
C GLN A 62 16.31 -2.07 7.65
N VAL A 63 16.39 -0.74 7.60
CA VAL A 63 15.36 0.14 8.18
C VAL A 63 14.01 -0.12 7.54
N VAL A 64 13.95 -0.19 6.20
CA VAL A 64 12.69 -0.49 5.49
C VAL A 64 12.15 -1.86 5.90
N GLU A 65 12.99 -2.88 5.90
CA GLU A 65 12.59 -4.25 6.25
C GLU A 65 12.10 -4.36 7.70
N GLN A 66 12.86 -3.82 8.65
CA GLN A 66 12.50 -3.84 10.07
C GLN A 66 11.23 -3.02 10.33
N PHE A 67 11.07 -1.88 9.67
CA PHE A 67 9.88 -1.06 9.81
C PHE A 67 8.65 -1.76 9.20
N ASP A 68 8.76 -2.37 8.01
CA ASP A 68 7.69 -3.20 7.43
C ASP A 68 7.28 -4.32 8.38
N GLN A 69 8.25 -5.05 8.96
CA GLN A 69 7.98 -6.11 9.92
C GLN A 69 7.26 -5.61 11.17
N ARG A 70 7.71 -4.50 11.75
CA ARG A 70 7.06 -3.88 12.94
C ARG A 70 5.63 -3.44 12.63
N LEU A 71 5.41 -2.80 11.49
CA LEU A 71 4.07 -2.35 11.08
C LEU A 71 3.16 -3.55 10.81
N ARG A 72 3.64 -4.58 10.09
CA ARG A 72 2.87 -5.81 9.87
C ARG A 72 2.52 -6.49 11.18
N GLN A 73 3.43 -6.59 12.13
CA GLN A 73 3.15 -7.17 13.45
C GLN A 73 2.09 -6.37 14.20
N ALA A 74 2.20 -5.04 14.24
CA ALA A 74 1.24 -4.16 14.89
C ALA A 74 -0.17 -4.23 14.26
N THR A 75 -0.25 -4.58 12.97
CA THR A 75 -1.49 -4.51 12.17
C THR A 75 -2.00 -5.86 11.70
N ARG A 76 -1.43 -6.95 12.20
CA ARG A 76 -1.71 -8.34 11.77
C ARG A 76 -1.58 -8.51 10.25
N GLY A 77 -0.62 -7.81 9.65
CA GLY A 77 -0.31 -7.84 8.22
C GLY A 77 -1.25 -7.01 7.34
N THR A 78 -2.16 -6.22 7.91
CA THR A 78 -3.10 -5.39 7.12
C THR A 78 -2.49 -4.08 6.62
N PHE A 79 -1.34 -3.68 7.18
CA PHE A 79 -0.49 -2.64 6.64
C PHE A 79 0.95 -3.12 6.53
N GLY A 80 1.68 -2.54 5.57
CA GLY A 80 3.10 -2.75 5.36
C GLY A 80 3.77 -1.53 4.75
N ILE A 81 5.07 -1.61 4.56
CA ILE A 81 5.91 -0.51 4.06
C ILE A 81 6.76 -0.98 2.89
N ARG A 82 6.93 -0.10 1.91
CA ARG A 82 7.85 -0.26 0.78
C ARG A 82 8.72 0.99 0.63
N PRO A 83 9.90 0.87 -0.02
CA PRO A 83 10.68 2.05 -0.40
C PRO A 83 9.82 3.03 -1.19
N GLN A 84 10.12 4.33 -1.08
CA GLN A 84 9.48 5.39 -1.85
C GLN A 84 9.49 5.07 -3.36
N CYS A 85 8.43 5.44 -4.07
CA CYS A 85 8.41 5.30 -5.53
C CYS A 85 9.51 6.18 -6.13
N THR A 86 10.37 5.59 -6.97
CA THR A 86 11.43 6.32 -7.68
C THR A 86 11.00 6.77 -9.07
N ILE A 87 9.85 6.30 -9.55
CA ILE A 87 9.30 6.62 -10.85
C ILE A 87 8.40 7.85 -10.70
N ALA A 88 8.60 8.83 -11.58
CA ALA A 88 7.76 10.03 -11.60
C ALA A 88 6.33 9.67 -12.03
N ARG A 89 5.31 10.27 -11.37
CA ARG A 89 3.91 9.90 -11.54
C ARG A 89 3.39 10.03 -12.98
N ASP A 90 3.96 10.95 -13.76
CA ASP A 90 3.67 11.18 -15.18
C ASP A 90 4.16 10.04 -16.10
N LYS A 91 5.07 9.20 -15.60
CA LYS A 91 5.56 8.01 -16.31
C LYS A 91 4.84 6.73 -15.90
N LEU A 92 3.98 6.81 -14.88
CA LEU A 92 3.14 5.69 -14.47
C LEU A 92 1.85 5.73 -15.29
N GLU A 93 1.39 4.55 -15.65
CA GLU A 93 0.09 4.37 -16.29
C GLU A 93 -0.98 4.14 -15.21
N HIS A 94 -2.11 4.85 -15.32
CA HIS A 94 -3.26 4.61 -14.46
C HIS A 94 -4.21 3.62 -15.13
N VAL A 95 -4.40 2.48 -14.50
CA VAL A 95 -5.29 1.41 -14.98
C VAL A 95 -6.48 1.31 -14.04
N GLU A 96 -7.68 1.30 -14.63
CA GLU A 96 -8.95 1.10 -13.95
C GLU A 96 -9.61 -0.19 -14.46
N ILE A 97 -9.92 -1.08 -13.53
CA ILE A 97 -10.51 -2.40 -13.80
C ILE A 97 -11.84 -2.49 -13.03
N GLY A 98 -12.93 -2.63 -13.78
CA GLY A 98 -14.25 -2.90 -13.21
C GLY A 98 -14.32 -4.32 -12.65
N VAL A 99 -14.89 -4.47 -11.46
CA VAL A 99 -14.97 -5.74 -10.73
C VAL A 99 -16.40 -5.98 -10.25
N VAL A 100 -16.85 -7.22 -10.39
CA VAL A 100 -18.14 -7.71 -9.90
C VAL A 100 -17.94 -8.49 -8.58
N GLY A 101 -18.93 -8.49 -7.71
CA GLY A 101 -18.86 -9.19 -6.41
C GLY A 101 -17.99 -8.48 -5.35
N LEU A 102 -17.58 -7.24 -5.63
CA LEU A 102 -16.90 -6.36 -4.69
C LEU A 102 -17.94 -5.75 -3.72
N ASP A 103 -18.55 -6.56 -2.85
CA ASP A 103 -19.72 -6.15 -2.06
C ASP A 103 -19.40 -5.62 -0.66
N CYS A 104 -18.14 -5.75 -0.22
CA CYS A 104 -17.72 -5.29 1.10
C CYS A 104 -16.26 -4.88 1.14
N ARG A 105 -15.88 -4.24 2.25
CA ARG A 105 -14.49 -3.85 2.54
C ARG A 105 -13.52 -5.04 2.50
N GLY A 106 -13.98 -6.23 2.92
CA GLY A 106 -13.19 -7.47 2.84
C GLY A 106 -12.93 -7.90 1.40
N CYS A 107 -13.95 -7.83 0.52
CA CYS A 107 -13.78 -8.09 -0.90
C CYS A 107 -12.83 -7.09 -1.55
N SER A 108 -12.94 -5.79 -1.22
CA SER A 108 -11.98 -4.77 -1.67
C SER A 108 -10.56 -5.07 -1.23
N TYR A 109 -10.36 -5.47 0.02
CA TYR A 109 -9.04 -5.83 0.51
C TYR A 109 -8.48 -7.07 -0.22
N ALA A 110 -9.31 -8.09 -0.46
CA ALA A 110 -8.91 -9.29 -1.20
C ALA A 110 -8.51 -8.98 -2.65
N ALA A 111 -9.31 -8.17 -3.36
CA ALA A 111 -8.99 -7.74 -4.72
C ALA A 111 -7.72 -6.88 -4.77
N TYR A 112 -7.54 -5.98 -3.79
CA TYR A 112 -6.30 -5.21 -3.64
C TYR A 112 -5.08 -6.10 -3.46
N LEU A 113 -5.16 -7.11 -2.56
CA LEU A 113 -4.06 -8.04 -2.30
C LEU A 113 -3.69 -8.89 -3.52
N ALA A 114 -4.60 -9.07 -4.48
CA ALA A 114 -4.31 -9.77 -5.72
C ALA A 114 -3.26 -9.04 -6.57
N ILE A 115 -3.23 -7.70 -6.52
CA ILE A 115 -2.41 -6.88 -7.41
C ILE A 115 -1.32 -6.06 -6.70
N CYS A 116 -1.48 -5.73 -5.42
CA CYS A 116 -0.61 -4.73 -4.77
C CYS A 116 0.86 -5.17 -4.60
N ASP A 117 1.12 -6.48 -4.59
CA ASP A 117 2.47 -7.04 -4.47
C ASP A 117 3.07 -7.45 -5.82
N LEU A 118 2.37 -7.20 -6.94
CA LEU A 118 2.89 -7.49 -8.26
C LEU A 118 4.04 -6.55 -8.61
N VAL A 119 5.05 -7.12 -9.26
CA VAL A 119 6.26 -6.39 -9.66
C VAL A 119 5.91 -5.38 -10.76
N GLY A 120 6.06 -4.09 -10.46
CA GLY A 120 5.69 -3.00 -11.37
C GLY A 120 4.41 -2.26 -10.95
N VAL A 121 3.67 -2.76 -9.96
CA VAL A 121 2.58 -2.00 -9.34
C VAL A 121 3.19 -1.06 -8.30
N GLU A 122 3.03 0.24 -8.53
CA GLU A 122 3.58 1.26 -7.64
C GLU A 122 2.56 1.71 -6.59
N GLN A 123 1.28 1.68 -6.93
CA GLN A 123 0.14 2.00 -6.08
C GLN A 123 -1.08 1.21 -6.54
N ALA A 124 -1.94 0.77 -5.62
CA ALA A 124 -3.22 0.14 -5.95
C ALA A 124 -4.33 0.55 -4.97
N THR A 125 -5.55 0.66 -5.45
CA THR A 125 -6.77 0.84 -4.64
C THR A 125 -7.86 -0.15 -5.04
N ALA A 126 -8.82 -0.35 -4.15
CA ALA A 126 -10.01 -1.13 -4.43
C ALA A 126 -11.21 -0.53 -3.68
N SER A 127 -12.31 -0.31 -4.40
CA SER A 127 -13.49 0.39 -3.87
C SER A 127 -14.77 -0.37 -4.16
N PHE A 128 -15.33 -1.05 -3.15
CA PHE A 128 -16.64 -1.72 -3.24
C PHE A 128 -17.78 -0.74 -3.58
N LYS A 129 -17.62 0.54 -3.24
CA LYS A 129 -18.61 1.58 -3.56
C LYS A 129 -18.65 1.88 -5.06
N GLN A 130 -17.52 1.75 -5.74
CA GLN A 130 -17.39 2.03 -7.18
C GLN A 130 -17.35 0.75 -8.02
N GLY A 131 -17.18 -0.42 -7.39
CA GLY A 131 -16.95 -1.68 -8.12
C GLY A 131 -15.65 -1.62 -8.92
N LEU A 132 -14.61 -0.96 -8.40
CA LEU A 132 -13.40 -0.63 -9.15
C LEU A 132 -12.14 -1.04 -8.39
N VAL A 133 -11.19 -1.60 -9.13
CA VAL A 133 -9.80 -1.74 -8.71
C VAL A 133 -8.97 -0.81 -9.59
N THR A 134 -8.15 0.04 -8.97
CA THR A 134 -7.23 0.92 -9.71
C THR A 134 -5.80 0.61 -9.36
N ALA A 135 -4.90 0.83 -10.31
CA ALA A 135 -3.47 0.68 -10.11
C ALA A 135 -2.70 1.74 -10.87
N TRP A 136 -1.64 2.23 -10.26
CA TRP A 136 -0.60 2.97 -10.96
C TRP A 136 0.58 2.04 -11.19
N ILE A 137 0.88 1.79 -12.45
CA ILE A 137 1.84 0.78 -12.87
C ILE A 137 2.99 1.39 -13.66
N ASP A 138 4.15 0.76 -13.55
CA ASP A 138 5.25 0.91 -14.49
C ASP A 138 4.94 0.10 -15.76
N PRO A 139 4.57 0.75 -16.88
CA PRO A 139 4.18 0.07 -18.12
C PRO A 139 5.33 -0.73 -18.74
N MET A 140 6.58 -0.53 -18.29
CA MET A 140 7.72 -1.33 -18.73
C MET A 140 7.81 -2.68 -18.03
N ARG A 141 7.09 -2.89 -16.93
CA ARG A 141 7.21 -4.08 -16.06
C ARG A 141 5.94 -4.90 -16.01
N ILE A 142 4.79 -4.23 -16.02
CA ILE A 142 3.47 -4.86 -15.96
C ILE A 142 2.50 -4.07 -16.83
N ASP A 143 1.43 -4.74 -17.24
CA ASP A 143 0.37 -4.21 -18.08
C ASP A 143 -0.99 -4.55 -17.45
N ARG A 144 -2.06 -4.02 -18.05
CA ARG A 144 -3.43 -4.28 -17.63
C ARG A 144 -3.80 -5.76 -17.65
N GLU A 145 -3.37 -6.51 -18.68
CA GLU A 145 -3.73 -7.92 -18.86
C GLU A 145 -3.23 -8.76 -17.68
N LYS A 146 -1.99 -8.55 -17.23
CA LYS A 146 -1.44 -9.23 -16.05
C LYS A 146 -2.16 -8.87 -14.74
N LEU A 147 -2.66 -7.65 -14.62
CA LEU A 147 -3.48 -7.26 -13.45
C LEU A 147 -4.82 -8.01 -13.47
N GLU A 148 -5.45 -8.10 -14.63
CA GLU A 148 -6.70 -8.83 -14.84
C GLU A 148 -6.53 -10.33 -14.56
N GLU A 149 -5.45 -10.95 -15.07
CA GLU A 149 -5.07 -12.34 -14.77
C GLU A 149 -4.91 -12.58 -13.27
N ALA A 150 -4.15 -11.71 -12.58
CA ALA A 150 -3.92 -11.85 -11.14
C ALA A 150 -5.21 -11.72 -10.32
N LEU A 151 -6.14 -10.85 -10.73
CA LEU A 151 -7.46 -10.74 -10.12
C LEU A 151 -8.26 -12.03 -10.32
N GLN A 152 -8.29 -12.57 -11.54
CA GLN A 152 -8.99 -13.80 -11.87
C GLN A 152 -8.42 -15.02 -11.12
N GLU A 153 -7.10 -15.13 -10.97
CA GLU A 153 -6.45 -16.18 -10.15
C GLU A 153 -6.91 -16.17 -8.69
N LYS A 154 -7.33 -15.00 -8.18
CA LYS A 154 -7.91 -14.85 -6.83
C LYS A 154 -9.42 -14.99 -6.81
N ASN A 155 -10.04 -15.46 -7.90
CA ASN A 155 -11.48 -15.60 -8.09
C ASN A 155 -12.23 -14.26 -8.00
N VAL A 156 -11.58 -13.17 -8.41
CA VAL A 156 -12.21 -11.87 -8.58
C VAL A 156 -12.80 -11.78 -9.98
N GLU A 157 -14.11 -11.59 -10.08
CA GLU A 157 -14.81 -11.51 -11.36
C GLU A 157 -14.68 -10.10 -11.94
N LEU A 158 -14.29 -10.00 -13.21
CA LEU A 158 -14.13 -8.72 -13.90
C LEU A 158 -15.45 -8.31 -14.54
N ALA A 159 -15.78 -7.02 -14.47
CA ALA A 159 -16.89 -6.47 -15.23
C ALA A 159 -16.52 -6.52 -16.73
N THR A 160 -17.37 -7.12 -17.54
CA THR A 160 -17.20 -7.11 -19.01
C THR A 160 -17.29 -5.66 -19.50
N PRO A 161 -16.42 -5.22 -20.44
CA PRO A 161 -16.49 -3.88 -21.02
C PRO A 161 -17.81 -3.57 -21.72
#